data_AF-A0A356P9F0-F1
#
_entry.id   AF-A0A356P9F0-F1
#
_cell.length_a   1.000
_cell.length_b   1.000
_cell.length_c   1.000
_cell.angle_alpha   90.00
_cell.angle_beta   90.00
_cell.angle_gamma   90.00
#
_symmetry.space_group_name_H-M   'P 1'
#
loop_
_entity.id
_entity.type
_entity.pdbx_description
1 polymer ?
#
loop_
_entity_poly.entity_id
_entity_poly.type
_entity_poly.pdbx_seq_one_letter_code
_entity_poly.pdbx_strand_id
1 'polypeptide(L)'
;CIYVHLDWHIGHYVKILLDEIFGKNNLVNEIIWQYRTGGVPQKGFAKKHDNIYLYSKSSDFIYNNNKEKMKVDKSKGYNPYTQQYIDEDGNPYVFVNPRDVWDVQHINMHDQTERVGYATQKPEALLKKIILASSNENSIVADFFAGSGTTGAVAEKLNRRWIMSDIGKPACMVMRKRLVDQDARPILLSVLEPEGLSSRVRWHIPFGFLNPCALPVSYIHKQQKQICRMRLRTWSGRDSHFL
;
A
#
# COMPACT_ATOMS: atom_id res chain seq x y z
N CYS A 1 -1.81 -5.73 6.15
CA CYS A 1 -1.82 -6.33 4.80
C CYS A 1 -0.73 -5.71 3.97
N ILE A 2 -0.33 -6.37 2.88
CA ILE A 2 0.57 -5.83 1.86
C ILE A 2 -0.12 -5.96 0.50
N TYR A 3 -0.03 -4.91 -0.31
CA TYR A 3 -0.51 -4.87 -1.69
C TYR A 3 0.70 -4.74 -2.60
N VAL A 4 0.81 -5.62 -3.59
CA VAL A 4 1.93 -5.62 -4.54
C VAL A 4 1.37 -5.51 -5.94
N HIS A 5 1.52 -4.34 -6.56
CA HIS A 5 1.13 -4.08 -7.94
C HIS A 5 2.25 -4.49 -8.88
N LEU A 6 1.92 -5.31 -9.88
CA LEU A 6 2.86 -5.80 -10.88
C LEU A 6 2.19 -5.85 -12.26
N ASP A 7 3.02 -5.75 -13.29
CA ASP A 7 2.60 -6.04 -14.64
C ASP A 7 2.72 -7.55 -14.95
N TRP A 8 2.26 -7.91 -16.15
CA TRP A 8 2.27 -9.28 -16.64
C TRP A 8 3.68 -9.88 -16.83
N HIS A 9 4.74 -9.08 -16.92
CA HIS A 9 6.08 -9.60 -17.22
C HIS A 9 6.65 -10.34 -16.00
N ILE A 10 6.43 -9.82 -14.80
CA ILE A 10 7.09 -10.31 -13.58
C ILE A 10 6.14 -10.78 -12.48
N GLY A 11 4.82 -10.59 -12.66
CA GLY A 11 3.79 -10.96 -11.69
C GLY A 11 3.94 -12.35 -11.10
N HIS A 12 4.11 -13.36 -11.95
CA HIS A 12 4.22 -14.76 -11.53
C HIS A 12 5.50 -15.06 -10.73
N TYR A 13 6.63 -14.45 -11.10
CA TYR A 13 7.90 -14.67 -10.41
C TYR A 13 7.89 -14.06 -9.02
N VAL A 14 7.38 -12.83 -8.89
CA VAL A 14 7.26 -12.16 -7.60
C VAL A 14 6.24 -12.87 -6.72
N LYS A 15 5.14 -13.40 -7.30
CA LYS A 15 4.17 -14.19 -6.55
C LYS A 15 4.82 -15.39 -5.85
N ILE A 16 5.70 -16.13 -6.54
CA ILE A 16 6.42 -17.26 -5.94
C ILE A 16 7.28 -16.79 -4.76
N LEU A 17 7.99 -15.67 -4.90
CA LEU A 17 8.80 -15.10 -3.81
C LEU A 17 7.92 -14.64 -2.63
N LEU A 18 6.76 -14.04 -2.90
CA LEU A 18 5.80 -13.66 -1.86
C LEU A 18 5.25 -14.89 -1.13
N ASP A 19 4.97 -15.98 -1.86
CA ASP A 19 4.54 -17.25 -1.26
C ASP A 19 5.62 -17.87 -0.37
N GLU A 20 6.91 -17.69 -0.70
CA GLU A 20 8.04 -18.14 0.13
C GLU A 20 8.19 -17.29 1.41
N ILE A 21 8.06 -15.96 1.29
CA ILE A 21 8.25 -15.02 2.41
C ILE A 21 7.06 -15.02 3.37
N PHE A 22 5.84 -14.92 2.83
CA PHE A 22 4.62 -14.79 3.62
C PHE A 22 3.90 -16.11 3.82
N GLY A 23 4.20 -17.13 3.02
CA GLY A 23 3.47 -18.40 3.02
C GLY A 23 2.32 -18.38 2.01
N LYS A 24 2.18 -19.46 1.23
CA LYS A 24 1.13 -19.63 0.22
C LYS A 24 -0.30 -19.46 0.75
N ASN A 25 -0.54 -19.84 2.01
CA ASN A 25 -1.87 -19.76 2.64
C ASN A 25 -2.25 -18.33 3.06
N ASN A 26 -1.31 -17.38 2.98
CA ASN A 26 -1.51 -15.98 3.37
C ASN A 26 -1.83 -15.07 2.18
N LEU A 27 -1.93 -15.62 0.96
CA LEU A 27 -2.53 -14.93 -0.17
C LEU A 27 -4.03 -14.79 0.07
N VAL A 28 -4.49 -13.54 0.21
CA VAL A 28 -5.91 -13.23 0.44
C VAL A 28 -6.64 -13.14 -0.88
N ASN A 29 -6.11 -12.38 -1.84
CA ASN A 29 -6.75 -12.18 -3.13
C ASN A 29 -5.78 -11.74 -4.23
N GLU A 30 -6.11 -12.07 -5.47
CA GLU A 30 -5.50 -11.52 -6.68
C GLU A 30 -6.48 -10.55 -7.33
N ILE A 31 -6.17 -9.26 -7.23
CA ILE A 31 -7.03 -8.18 -7.73
C ILE A 31 -6.60 -7.83 -9.15
N ILE A 32 -7.56 -7.80 -10.07
CA ILE A 32 -7.33 -7.40 -11.47
C ILE A 32 -7.70 -5.93 -11.61
N TRP A 33 -6.69 -5.08 -11.78
CA TRP A 33 -6.89 -3.67 -12.06
C TRP A 33 -7.02 -3.47 -13.57
N GLN A 34 -8.25 -3.30 -14.05
CA GLN A 34 -8.54 -3.05 -15.45
C GLN A 34 -8.67 -1.55 -15.76
N TYR A 35 -8.28 -1.18 -16.97
CA TYR A 35 -8.34 0.18 -17.50
C TYR A 35 -8.58 0.15 -19.01
N ARG A 36 -9.13 1.24 -19.57
CA ARG A 36 -9.53 1.28 -20.99
C ARG A 36 -8.41 1.78 -21.88
N THR A 37 -7.51 2.57 -21.33
CA THR A 37 -6.37 3.16 -22.03
C THR A 37 -5.27 2.15 -22.34
N GLY A 38 -4.30 2.49 -23.19
CA GLY A 38 -3.19 1.62 -23.58
C GLY A 38 -3.25 1.15 -25.04
N GLY A 39 -2.09 0.85 -25.61
CA GLY A 39 -1.96 0.46 -27.01
C GLY A 39 -2.63 -0.88 -27.33
N VAL A 40 -3.03 -1.04 -28.59
CA VAL A 40 -3.51 -2.31 -29.14
C VAL A 40 -2.38 -2.92 -29.98
N PRO A 41 -1.82 -4.08 -29.58
CA PRO A 41 -0.78 -4.72 -30.37
C PRO A 41 -1.36 -5.26 -31.68
N GLN A 42 -0.53 -5.31 -32.74
CA GLN A 42 -0.92 -5.91 -34.02
C GLN A 42 -1.07 -7.44 -33.94
N LYS A 43 -0.39 -8.07 -32.98
CA LYS A 43 -0.42 -9.51 -32.74
C LYS A 43 -0.77 -9.78 -31.27
N GLY A 44 -1.96 -10.33 -31.04
CA GLY A 44 -2.46 -10.69 -29.71
C GLY A 44 -3.52 -9.73 -29.17
N PHE A 45 -4.04 -10.05 -27.97
CA PHE A 45 -5.06 -9.24 -27.31
C PHE A 45 -4.47 -7.97 -26.72
N ALA A 46 -5.26 -6.90 -26.71
CA ALA A 46 -4.90 -5.66 -26.04
C ALA A 46 -4.76 -5.89 -24.53
N LYS A 47 -3.61 -5.50 -23.98
CA LYS A 47 -3.34 -5.61 -22.54
C LYS A 47 -4.02 -4.43 -21.84
N LYS A 48 -5.01 -4.74 -21.02
CA LYS A 48 -5.93 -3.78 -20.40
C LYS A 48 -6.07 -3.98 -18.90
N HIS A 49 -5.14 -4.72 -18.31
CA HIS A 49 -5.12 -4.94 -16.89
C HIS A 49 -3.70 -5.13 -16.35
N ASP A 50 -3.56 -4.82 -15.08
CA ASP A 50 -2.44 -5.20 -14.23
C ASP A 50 -2.95 -6.02 -13.04
N ASN A 51 -2.03 -6.71 -12.37
CA ASN A 51 -2.34 -7.58 -11.23
C ASN A 51 -1.89 -6.90 -9.93
N ILE A 52 -2.72 -7.00 -8.88
CA ILE A 52 -2.40 -6.54 -7.54
C ILE A 52 -2.59 -7.71 -6.59
N TYR A 53 -1.49 -8.18 -6.00
CA TYR A 53 -1.53 -9.24 -5.00
C TYR A 53 -1.79 -8.68 -3.62
N LEU A 54 -2.80 -9.21 -2.92
CA LEU A 54 -3.08 -8.90 -1.53
C LEU A 54 -2.64 -10.07 -0.63
N TYR A 55 -1.66 -9.81 0.23
CA TYR A 55 -1.25 -10.75 1.27
C TYR A 55 -1.56 -10.19 2.66
N SER A 56 -1.92 -11.08 3.58
CA SER A 56 -2.01 -10.77 5.01
C SER A 56 -0.86 -11.44 5.76
N LYS A 57 -0.54 -10.92 6.95
CA LYS A 57 0.42 -11.58 7.86
C LYS A 57 -0.24 -12.69 8.68
N SER A 58 -1.54 -12.53 8.92
CA SER A 58 -2.39 -13.36 9.78
C SER A 58 -3.80 -13.40 9.19
N SER A 59 -4.60 -14.37 9.65
CA SER A 59 -6.03 -14.45 9.36
C SER A 59 -6.81 -13.26 9.93
N ASP A 60 -6.37 -12.75 11.08
CA ASP A 60 -6.91 -11.53 11.68
C ASP A 60 -6.22 -10.31 11.05
N PHE A 61 -6.82 -9.78 10.00
CA PHE A 61 -6.38 -8.55 9.34
C PHE A 61 -7.56 -7.61 9.13
N ILE A 62 -7.26 -6.31 9.08
CA ILE A 62 -8.28 -5.28 8.87
C ILE A 62 -8.82 -5.40 7.44
N TYR A 63 -10.11 -5.69 7.31
CA TYR A 63 -10.86 -5.61 6.07
C TYR A 63 -12.17 -4.86 6.27
N ASN A 64 -12.21 -3.65 5.74
CA ASN A 64 -13.41 -2.82 5.71
C ASN A 64 -14.15 -3.09 4.40
N ASN A 65 -15.31 -3.73 4.49
CA ASN A 65 -16.16 -4.04 3.35
C ASN A 65 -16.89 -2.78 2.86
N ASN A 66 -16.15 -1.92 2.15
CA ASN A 66 -16.67 -0.68 1.58
C ASN A 66 -17.56 -1.01 0.38
N LYS A 67 -18.87 -1.11 0.63
CA LYS A 67 -19.86 -1.42 -0.39
C LYS A 67 -19.86 -0.36 -1.49
N GLU A 68 -19.99 -0.82 -2.73
CA GLU A 68 -20.02 0.03 -3.92
C GLU A 68 -21.45 0.19 -4.42
N LYS A 69 -21.75 1.37 -4.96
CA LYS A 69 -23.04 1.62 -5.63
C LYS A 69 -23.02 0.95 -7.00
N MET A 70 -23.95 0.03 -7.23
CA MET A 70 -24.19 -0.59 -8.53
C MET A 70 -25.54 -0.12 -9.06
N LYS A 71 -25.55 0.46 -10.26
CA LYS A 71 -26.79 0.81 -10.96
C LYS A 71 -27.58 -0.46 -11.26
N VAL A 72 -28.87 -0.42 -10.99
CA VAL A 72 -29.75 -1.56 -11.27
C VAL A 72 -30.04 -1.58 -12.77
N ASP A 73 -29.66 -2.68 -13.42
CA ASP A 73 -30.03 -2.93 -14.80
C ASP A 73 -31.50 -3.36 -14.85
N LYS A 74 -32.36 -2.45 -15.30
CA LYS A 74 -33.81 -2.66 -15.41
C LYS A 74 -34.16 -3.83 -16.35
N SER A 75 -33.24 -4.25 -17.22
CA SER A 75 -33.46 -5.36 -18.16
C SER A 75 -33.33 -6.74 -17.51
N LYS A 76 -32.61 -6.88 -16.39
CA LYS A 76 -32.23 -8.18 -15.82
C LYS A 76 -33.22 -8.77 -14.81
N GLY A 77 -34.45 -8.26 -14.76
CA GLY A 77 -35.48 -8.72 -13.84
C GLY A 77 -35.27 -8.19 -12.42
N TYR A 78 -36.38 -7.91 -11.75
CA TYR A 78 -36.39 -7.37 -10.39
C TYR A 78 -36.21 -8.50 -9.38
N ASN A 79 -35.16 -8.45 -8.55
CA ASN A 79 -35.05 -9.32 -7.38
C ASN A 79 -35.72 -8.62 -6.18
N PRO A 80 -36.87 -9.13 -5.69
CA PRO A 80 -37.67 -8.49 -4.64
C PRO A 80 -37.00 -8.42 -3.27
N TYR A 81 -35.92 -9.16 -3.06
CA TYR A 81 -35.19 -9.18 -1.78
C TYR A 81 -34.07 -8.14 -1.70
N THR A 82 -33.83 -7.36 -2.76
CA THR A 82 -32.73 -6.38 -2.82
C THR A 82 -33.25 -5.00 -2.46
N GLN A 83 -32.76 -4.42 -1.37
CA GLN A 83 -33.08 -3.04 -1.00
C GLN A 83 -32.46 -2.08 -2.02
N GLN A 84 -33.32 -1.39 -2.77
CA GLN A 84 -32.91 -0.38 -3.75
C GLN A 84 -32.99 1.01 -3.13
N TYR A 85 -32.03 1.84 -3.52
CA TYR A 85 -31.96 3.25 -3.19
C TYR A 85 -32.08 4.05 -4.48
N ILE A 86 -32.57 5.27 -4.38
CA ILE A 86 -32.68 6.18 -5.52
C ILE A 86 -31.58 7.24 -5.35
N ASP A 87 -30.81 7.48 -6.41
CA ASP A 87 -29.83 8.57 -6.41
C ASP A 87 -30.51 9.93 -6.62
N GLU A 88 -29.74 11.01 -6.50
CA GLU A 88 -30.23 12.38 -6.71
C GLU A 88 -30.79 12.60 -8.13
N ASP A 89 -30.35 11.78 -9.09
CA ASP A 89 -30.77 11.80 -10.50
C ASP A 89 -31.98 10.89 -10.78
N GLY A 90 -32.58 10.27 -9.75
CA GLY A 90 -33.76 9.40 -9.89
C GLY A 90 -33.47 7.98 -10.38
N ASN A 91 -32.21 7.55 -10.46
CA ASN A 91 -31.84 6.20 -10.86
C ASN A 91 -31.73 5.25 -9.66
N PRO A 92 -32.27 4.02 -9.77
CA PRO A 92 -32.13 3.01 -8.73
C PRO A 92 -30.72 2.44 -8.69
N TYR A 93 -30.16 2.33 -7.49
CA TYR A 93 -28.90 1.64 -7.22
C TYR A 93 -29.01 0.72 -6.00
N VAL A 94 -28.12 -0.26 -5.95
CA VAL A 94 -27.96 -1.19 -4.83
C VAL A 94 -26.52 -1.13 -4.32
N PHE A 95 -26.33 -1.38 -3.03
CA PHE A 95 -25.00 -1.53 -2.45
C PHE A 95 -24.54 -2.98 -2.58
N VAL A 96 -23.46 -3.19 -3.32
CA VAL A 96 -22.85 -4.51 -3.52
C VAL A 96 -21.48 -4.58 -2.87
N ASN A 97 -21.06 -5.78 -2.53
CA ASN A 97 -19.67 -5.99 -2.10
C ASN A 97 -18.74 -5.69 -3.29
N PRO A 98 -17.59 -5.03 -3.04
CA PRO A 98 -16.62 -4.74 -4.09
C PRO A 98 -16.09 -6.06 -4.67
N ARG A 99 -16.00 -6.10 -6.00
CA ARG A 99 -15.38 -7.22 -6.71
C ARG A 99 -13.86 -7.09 -6.69
N ASP A 100 -13.18 -8.17 -7.01
CA ASP A 100 -11.72 -8.27 -7.20
C ASP A 100 -11.25 -7.73 -8.57
N VAL A 101 -12.18 -7.47 -9.49
CA VAL A 101 -11.91 -6.76 -10.76
C VAL A 101 -12.27 -5.29 -10.62
N TRP A 102 -11.27 -4.41 -10.69
CA TRP A 102 -11.41 -2.97 -10.46
C TRP A 102 -11.28 -2.17 -11.75
N ASP A 103 -12.34 -1.46 -12.15
CA ASP A 103 -12.29 -0.48 -13.25
C ASP A 103 -11.85 0.89 -12.69
N VAL A 104 -10.56 1.17 -12.77
CA VAL A 104 -10.00 2.48 -12.37
C VAL A 104 -9.08 2.95 -13.50
N GLN A 105 -9.34 4.14 -14.04
CA GLN A 105 -8.56 4.64 -15.18
C GLN A 105 -7.21 5.19 -14.73
N HIS A 106 -6.22 5.12 -15.62
CA HIS A 106 -4.94 5.80 -15.41
C HIS A 106 -5.10 7.33 -15.51
N ILE A 107 -4.15 8.04 -14.92
CA ILE A 107 -4.05 9.49 -15.01
C ILE A 107 -3.72 9.87 -16.45
N ASN A 108 -4.56 10.71 -17.05
CA ASN A 108 -4.33 11.24 -18.40
C ASN A 108 -3.22 12.31 -18.37
N MET A 109 -2.53 12.53 -19.49
CA MET A 109 -1.59 13.65 -19.65
C MET A 109 -2.26 15.02 -19.42
N HIS A 110 -3.53 15.14 -19.79
CA HIS A 110 -4.32 16.37 -19.63
C HIS A 110 -5.00 16.50 -18.25
N ASP A 111 -4.80 15.54 -17.36
CA ASP A 111 -5.35 15.62 -16.01
C ASP A 111 -4.64 16.73 -15.24
N GLN A 112 -5.40 17.74 -14.80
CA GLN A 112 -4.89 18.87 -14.02
C GLN A 112 -5.24 18.74 -12.53
N THR A 113 -5.97 17.69 -12.13
CA THR A 113 -6.50 17.55 -10.77
C THR A 113 -5.50 16.89 -9.84
N GLU A 114 -4.86 15.80 -10.27
CA GLU A 114 -3.93 15.03 -9.44
C GLU A 114 -2.53 14.85 -10.03
N ARG A 115 -2.31 15.17 -11.31
CA ARG A 115 -1.04 14.92 -12.01
C ARG A 115 0.08 15.82 -11.47
N VAL A 116 1.22 15.21 -11.12
CA VAL A 116 2.42 15.93 -10.65
C VAL A 116 3.62 15.82 -11.61
N GLY A 117 3.37 15.37 -12.84
CA GLY A 117 4.41 15.26 -13.89
C GLY A 117 5.34 14.05 -13.74
N TYR A 118 5.00 13.08 -12.89
CA TYR A 118 5.75 11.83 -12.74
C TYR A 118 5.21 10.76 -13.69
N ALA A 119 6.10 10.07 -14.41
CA ALA A 119 5.72 9.21 -15.54
C ALA A 119 4.81 8.03 -15.15
N THR A 120 5.06 7.41 -13.99
CA THR A 120 4.37 6.18 -13.54
C THR A 120 3.43 6.42 -12.37
N GLN A 121 2.90 7.65 -12.25
CA GLN A 121 1.99 8.04 -11.18
C GLN A 121 0.72 7.17 -11.18
N LYS A 122 0.41 6.60 -10.01
CA LYS A 122 -0.83 5.86 -9.78
C LYS A 122 -1.99 6.84 -9.47
N PRO A 123 -3.21 6.56 -9.95
CA PRO A 123 -4.38 7.38 -9.66
C PRO A 123 -4.75 7.30 -8.17
N GLU A 124 -5.13 8.43 -7.57
CA GLU A 124 -5.53 8.49 -6.17
C GLU A 124 -6.73 7.58 -5.86
N ALA A 125 -7.65 7.42 -6.81
CA ALA A 125 -8.82 6.56 -6.67
C ALA A 125 -8.45 5.09 -6.37
N LEU A 126 -7.39 4.57 -7.02
CA LEU A 126 -6.91 3.21 -6.78
C LEU A 126 -6.39 3.06 -5.35
N LEU A 127 -5.53 3.98 -4.91
CA LEU A 127 -4.92 3.92 -3.58
C LEU A 127 -5.93 4.21 -2.48
N LYS A 128 -6.91 5.08 -2.74
CA LYS A 128 -8.04 5.34 -1.83
C LYS A 128 -8.81 4.05 -1.56
N LYS A 129 -9.09 3.26 -2.61
CA LYS A 129 -9.76 1.96 -2.48
C LYS A 129 -8.96 0.99 -1.61
N ILE A 130 -7.65 0.90 -1.84
CA ILE A 130 -6.74 0.04 -1.06
C ILE A 130 -6.69 0.45 0.41
N ILE A 131 -6.43 1.74 0.68
CA ILE A 131 -6.26 2.26 2.05
C ILE A 131 -7.56 2.15 2.84
N LEU A 132 -8.70 2.48 2.24
CA LEU A 132 -9.99 2.36 2.93
C LEU A 132 -10.34 0.90 3.23
N ALA A 133 -10.00 -0.04 2.34
CA ALA A 133 -10.29 -1.46 2.54
C ALA A 133 -9.42 -2.10 3.62
N SER A 134 -8.16 -1.69 3.77
CA SER A 134 -7.18 -2.37 4.63
C SER A 134 -6.69 -1.54 5.83
N SER A 135 -7.29 -0.39 6.12
CA SER A 135 -6.88 0.47 7.23
C SER A 135 -8.01 1.30 7.83
N ASN A 136 -7.89 1.56 9.13
CA ASN A 136 -8.75 2.50 9.86
C ASN A 136 -8.05 3.86 9.98
N GLU A 137 -8.78 4.87 10.43
CA GLU A 137 -8.18 6.17 10.77
C GLU A 137 -7.01 5.99 11.75
N ASN A 138 -6.00 6.87 11.65
CA ASN A 138 -4.76 6.83 12.45
C ASN A 138 -3.84 5.61 12.24
N SER A 139 -4.24 4.65 11.39
CA SER A 139 -3.37 3.55 10.96
C SER A 139 -2.13 4.08 10.24
N ILE A 140 -1.06 3.28 10.25
CA ILE A 140 0.17 3.59 9.51
C ILE A 140 0.11 2.89 8.15
N VAL A 141 0.30 3.67 7.08
CA VAL A 141 0.48 3.19 5.70
C VAL A 141 1.94 3.36 5.30
N ALA A 142 2.57 2.32 4.75
CA ALA A 142 3.97 2.39 4.32
C ALA A 142 4.11 2.04 2.84
N ASP A 143 4.95 2.81 2.13
CA ASP A 143 5.29 2.57 0.74
C ASP A 143 6.77 2.89 0.50
N PHE A 144 7.53 1.87 0.10
CA PHE A 144 8.97 1.96 -0.11
C PHE A 144 9.35 2.15 -1.59
N PHE A 145 8.35 2.26 -2.47
CA PHE A 145 8.49 2.58 -3.89
C PHE A 145 7.55 3.74 -4.22
N ALA A 146 7.63 4.78 -3.39
CA ALA A 146 6.66 5.86 -3.32
C ALA A 146 6.46 6.65 -4.63
N GLY A 147 7.51 6.75 -5.45
CA GLY A 147 7.51 7.50 -6.70
C GLY A 147 7.00 8.93 -6.51
N SER A 148 5.91 9.25 -7.18
CA SER A 148 5.17 10.53 -7.07
C SER A 148 4.52 10.84 -5.71
N GLY A 149 4.58 9.93 -4.74
CA GLY A 149 4.01 10.12 -3.42
C GLY A 149 2.48 9.97 -3.33
N THR A 150 1.80 9.37 -4.31
CA THR A 150 0.33 9.23 -4.30
C THR A 150 -0.16 8.51 -3.04
N THR A 151 0.53 7.47 -2.58
CA THR A 151 0.12 6.72 -1.37
C THR A 151 0.08 7.62 -0.13
N GLY A 152 1.12 8.42 0.08
CA GLY A 152 1.19 9.38 1.19
C GLY A 152 0.14 10.48 1.07
N ALA A 153 -0.03 11.05 -0.13
CA ALA A 153 -1.04 12.07 -0.39
C ALA A 153 -2.47 11.59 -0.08
N VAL A 154 -2.81 10.37 -0.47
CA VAL A 154 -4.13 9.78 -0.18
C VAL A 154 -4.26 9.41 1.29
N ALA A 155 -3.21 8.85 1.89
CA ALA A 155 -3.21 8.52 3.32
C ALA A 155 -3.45 9.76 4.18
N GLU A 156 -2.79 10.88 3.87
CA GLU A 156 -2.98 12.17 4.55
C GLU A 156 -4.43 12.65 4.44
N LYS A 157 -5.00 12.69 3.23
CA LYS A 157 -6.41 13.09 3.00
C LYS A 157 -7.42 12.22 3.75
N LEU A 158 -7.04 10.97 4.05
CA LEU A 158 -7.85 10.01 4.79
C LEU A 158 -7.53 10.01 6.29
N ASN A 159 -6.74 10.91 6.84
CA ASN A 159 -6.34 10.91 8.26
C ASN A 159 -5.61 9.61 8.67
N ARG A 160 -4.72 9.10 7.82
CA ARG A 160 -3.79 8.01 8.14
C ARG A 160 -2.38 8.57 8.29
N ARG A 161 -1.61 7.98 9.19
CA ARG A 161 -0.17 8.25 9.27
C ARG A 161 0.52 7.49 8.16
N TRP A 162 1.65 7.99 7.67
CA TRP A 162 2.32 7.34 6.55
C TRP A 162 3.84 7.38 6.66
N ILE A 163 4.49 6.42 6.01
CA ILE A 163 5.94 6.34 5.83
C ILE A 163 6.19 6.10 4.34
N MET A 164 6.87 7.03 3.69
CA MET A 164 7.17 6.95 2.27
C MET A 164 8.69 6.95 2.05
N SER A 165 9.18 6.10 1.16
CA SER A 165 10.57 6.06 0.74
C SER A 165 10.68 5.81 -0.75
N ASP A 166 11.69 6.40 -1.38
CA ASP A 166 12.08 6.13 -2.76
C ASP A 166 13.59 6.34 -2.92
N ILE A 167 14.21 5.61 -3.83
CA ILE A 167 15.64 5.75 -4.15
C ILE A 167 15.89 6.88 -5.16
N GLY A 168 14.89 7.20 -6.00
CA GLY A 168 14.99 8.20 -7.04
C GLY A 168 14.96 9.62 -6.49
N LYS A 169 16.05 10.39 -6.66
CA LYS A 169 16.08 11.82 -6.32
C LYS A 169 14.89 12.60 -6.93
N PRO A 170 14.53 12.41 -8.23
CA PRO A 170 13.36 13.07 -8.80
C PRO A 170 12.04 12.69 -8.13
N ALA A 171 11.88 11.42 -7.75
CA ALA A 171 10.71 10.93 -7.02
C ALA A 171 10.57 11.64 -5.67
N CYS A 172 11.64 11.66 -4.88
CA CYS A 172 11.67 12.33 -3.59
C CYS A 172 11.37 13.83 -3.69
N MET A 173 11.88 14.53 -4.71
CA MET A 173 11.59 15.95 -4.92
C MET A 173 10.12 16.21 -5.26
N VAL A 174 9.56 15.43 -6.19
CA VAL A 174 8.15 15.53 -6.60
C VAL A 174 7.22 15.20 -5.45
N MET A 175 7.48 14.09 -4.76
CA MET A 175 6.73 13.66 -3.58
C MET A 175 6.75 14.73 -2.49
N ARG A 176 7.93 15.27 -2.16
CA ARG A 176 8.06 16.30 -1.13
C ARG A 176 7.26 17.55 -1.49
N LYS A 177 7.38 18.04 -2.74
CA LYS A 177 6.60 19.19 -3.20
C LYS A 177 5.10 18.93 -3.05
N ARG A 178 4.62 17.79 -3.57
CA ARG A 178 3.19 17.41 -3.51
C ARG A 178 2.64 17.40 -2.09
N LEU A 179 3.39 16.86 -1.14
CA LEU A 179 2.96 16.75 0.25
C LEU A 179 2.94 18.12 0.95
N VAL A 180 3.93 18.98 0.66
CA VAL A 180 3.94 20.36 1.15
C VAL A 180 2.75 21.15 0.59
N ASP A 181 2.43 20.98 -0.70
CA ASP A 181 1.27 21.62 -1.34
C ASP A 181 -0.08 21.15 -0.76
N GLN A 182 -0.10 20.04 -0.01
CA GLN A 182 -1.27 19.52 0.72
C GLN A 182 -1.29 19.92 2.20
N ASP A 183 -0.42 20.84 2.62
CA ASP A 183 -0.22 21.24 4.01
C ASP A 183 0.13 20.06 4.95
N ALA A 184 0.56 18.93 4.39
CA ALA A 184 1.05 17.82 5.17
C ALA A 184 2.32 18.27 5.92
N ARG A 185 2.51 17.76 7.14
CA ARG A 185 3.70 18.06 7.96
C ARG A 185 4.61 16.85 8.03
N PRO A 186 5.28 16.48 6.93
CA PRO A 186 6.11 15.29 6.91
C PRO A 186 7.36 15.48 7.75
N ILE A 187 7.64 14.51 8.63
CA ILE A 187 8.92 14.46 9.34
C ILE A 187 9.89 13.68 8.47
N LEU A 188 10.93 14.35 7.96
CA LEU A 188 11.99 13.70 7.20
C LEU A 188 12.92 12.94 8.16
N LEU A 189 12.91 11.61 8.09
CA LEU A 189 13.63 10.78 9.08
C LEU A 189 15.11 10.51 8.73
N SER A 190 15.51 10.58 7.46
CA SER A 190 16.91 10.64 7.00
C SER A 190 16.99 10.78 5.47
N VAL A 191 18.05 11.42 4.97
CA VAL A 191 18.51 11.26 3.59
C VAL A 191 19.65 10.25 3.66
N LEU A 192 19.49 9.07 3.04
CA LEU A 192 20.59 8.13 2.89
C LEU A 192 21.49 8.67 1.77
N GLU A 193 22.58 9.35 2.13
CA GLU A 193 23.60 9.71 1.15
C GLU A 193 24.34 8.44 0.70
N PRO A 194 24.71 8.31 -0.59
CA PRO A 194 25.36 7.10 -1.11
C PRO A 194 26.78 6.85 -0.56
N GLU A 195 27.31 7.72 0.30
CA GLU A 195 28.66 7.60 0.84
C GLU A 195 28.64 7.30 2.34
N GLY A 196 29.00 6.08 2.69
CA GLY A 196 29.43 5.71 4.04
C GLY A 196 28.30 5.43 5.02
N LEU A 197 28.20 4.15 5.42
CA LEU A 197 27.42 3.68 6.55
C LEU A 197 27.99 4.25 7.87
N SER A 198 27.78 5.53 8.14
CA SER A 198 28.19 6.18 9.39
C SER A 198 27.22 7.29 9.78
N SER A 199 26.11 6.91 10.40
CA SER A 199 25.73 7.41 11.72
C SER A 199 24.33 6.92 12.11
N ARG A 200 24.24 6.49 13.37
CA ARG A 200 23.07 5.99 14.09
C ARG A 200 21.76 6.69 13.68
N VAL A 201 20.86 5.95 13.04
CA VAL A 201 19.43 6.31 12.99
C VAL A 201 18.87 6.15 14.41
N ARG A 202 18.58 7.28 15.07
CA ARG A 202 17.81 7.31 16.32
C ARG A 202 16.33 7.37 15.96
N TRP A 203 15.59 6.32 16.27
CA TRP A 203 14.12 6.33 16.21
C TRP A 203 13.60 7.33 17.25
N HIS A 204 12.93 8.39 16.81
CA HIS A 204 12.10 9.23 17.68
C HIS A 204 10.64 9.01 17.27
N ILE A 205 9.92 8.26 18.09
CA ILE A 205 8.46 8.27 18.10
C ILE A 205 8.08 9.35 19.12
N PRO A 206 7.51 10.49 18.73
CA PRO A 206 7.19 11.51 19.71
C PRO A 206 5.94 11.09 20.48
N PHE A 207 6.14 10.62 21.71
CA PHE A 207 5.24 11.00 22.80
C PHE A 207 5.64 12.40 23.27
N GLY A 208 4.66 13.12 23.81
CA GLY A 208 4.68 14.57 24.01
C GLY A 208 5.93 15.16 24.63
N PHE A 209 6.13 16.44 24.29
CA PHE A 209 6.92 17.45 25.01
C PHE A 209 7.60 16.97 26.30
N LEU A 210 8.93 16.98 26.30
CA LEU A 210 9.80 17.46 27.38
C LEU A 210 11.27 17.37 26.94
N ASN A 211 11.95 18.51 26.87
CA ASN A 211 13.39 18.58 27.16
C ASN A 211 13.60 17.94 28.55
N PRO A 212 14.66 17.15 28.82
CA PRO A 212 16.00 17.73 28.96
C PRO A 212 17.22 16.80 28.74
N CYS A 213 18.38 17.46 28.64
CA CYS A 213 19.70 17.10 29.14
C CYS A 213 20.00 15.68 29.69
N ALA A 214 21.07 15.11 29.11
CA ALA A 214 22.19 14.41 29.75
C ALA A 214 21.91 13.22 30.70
N LEU A 215 22.16 11.98 30.22
CA LEU A 215 22.66 10.85 31.02
C LEU A 215 23.55 9.89 30.19
N PRO A 216 24.52 9.15 30.80
CA PRO A 216 25.69 8.61 30.11
C PRO A 216 25.56 7.17 29.55
N VAL A 217 26.43 6.89 28.58
CA VAL A 217 26.43 5.82 27.56
C VAL A 217 26.75 4.39 28.08
N SER A 218 26.95 4.17 29.38
CA SER A 218 27.56 2.92 29.86
C SER A 218 26.60 1.72 30.01
N TYR A 219 25.28 1.89 29.92
CA TYR A 219 24.34 0.80 30.24
C TYR A 219 23.85 -0.03 29.01
N ILE A 220 24.05 0.45 27.78
CA ILE A 220 23.45 -0.16 26.57
C ILE A 220 24.40 -1.16 25.87
N HIS A 221 25.66 -1.27 26.32
CA HIS A 221 26.64 -2.15 25.68
C HIS A 221 26.41 -3.66 25.91
N LYS A 222 25.52 -4.06 26.84
CA LYS A 222 25.27 -5.48 27.16
C LYS A 222 24.16 -6.14 26.32
N GLN A 223 23.19 -5.41 25.78
CA GLN A 223 22.07 -6.05 25.06
C GLN A 223 22.27 -6.21 23.55
N GLN A 224 23.17 -5.44 22.93
CA GLN A 224 23.38 -5.50 21.47
C GLN A 224 24.22 -6.69 20.99
N LYS A 225 24.95 -7.37 21.89
CA LYS A 225 25.63 -8.65 21.57
C LYS A 225 24.67 -9.85 21.55
N GLN A 226 23.46 -9.73 22.08
CA GLN A 226 22.52 -10.86 22.21
C GLN A 226 21.66 -11.07 20.96
N ILE A 227 21.48 -10.03 20.12
CA ILE A 227 20.64 -10.10 18.91
C ILE A 227 21.45 -10.43 17.65
N CYS A 228 22.73 -10.06 17.57
CA CYS A 228 23.62 -10.41 16.43
C CYS A 228 24.39 -11.74 16.57
N ARG A 229 24.07 -12.56 17.59
CA ARG A 229 24.60 -13.92 17.76
C ARG A 229 23.56 -15.03 17.54
N MET A 230 22.47 -14.79 16.81
CA MET A 230 21.67 -15.87 16.22
C MET A 230 22.38 -16.41 14.98
N ARG A 231 23.32 -17.30 15.26
CA ARG A 231 24.07 -18.16 14.37
C ARG A 231 23.11 -19.15 13.72
N LEU A 232 23.24 -19.33 12.40
CA LEU A 232 22.92 -20.58 11.72
C LEU A 232 23.43 -21.77 12.55
N ARG A 233 22.51 -22.55 13.10
CA ARG A 233 22.73 -23.93 13.57
C ARG A 233 21.55 -24.77 13.13
N THR A 234 21.80 -25.53 12.06
CA THR A 234 21.27 -26.87 11.76
C THR A 234 20.11 -27.35 12.64
N TRP A 235 18.91 -27.45 12.06
CA TRP A 235 17.82 -28.22 12.64
C TRP A 235 17.90 -29.66 12.10
N SER A 236 18.64 -30.49 12.81
CA SER A 236 18.58 -31.96 12.68
C SER A 236 18.04 -32.51 13.99
N GLY A 237 16.81 -33.04 13.94
CA GLY A 237 16.32 -34.20 14.70
C GLY A 237 16.41 -34.27 16.23
N ARG A 238 15.25 -34.63 16.79
CA ARG A 238 15.00 -35.45 18.01
C ARG A 238 14.98 -34.78 19.39
N ASP A 239 13.77 -34.91 19.96
CA ASP A 239 13.42 -35.50 21.25
C ASP A 239 13.89 -34.91 22.59
N SER A 240 12.95 -35.06 23.52
CA SER A 240 13.09 -35.29 24.96
C SER A 240 13.18 -34.09 25.92
N HIS A 241 12.02 -33.89 26.56
CA HIS A 241 11.81 -33.96 28.01
C HIS A 241 12.20 -32.82 28.97
N PHE A 242 11.28 -32.71 29.95
CA PHE A 242 11.37 -32.28 31.35
C PHE A 242 11.05 -30.81 31.70
N LEU A 243 9.87 -30.72 32.33
CA LEU A 243 9.34 -29.78 33.35
C LEU A 243 9.07 -28.34 32.96
#